data_AF-A0A517DXY1-F1
#
_entry.id   AF-A0A517DXY1-F1
#
_cell.length_a   1.000
_cell.length_b   1.000
_cell.length_c   1.000
_cell.angle_alpha   90.00
_cell.angle_beta   90.00
_cell.angle_gamma   90.00
#
_symmetry.space_group_name_H-M   'P 1'
#
loop_
_entity.id
_entity.type
_entity.pdbx_description
1 polymer ?
#
loop_
_entity_poly.entity_id
_entity_poly.type
_entity_poly.pdbx_seq_one_letter_code
_entity_poly.pdbx_strand_id
1 'polypeptide(L)'
;MRYVAVYSILLVIVTVIAIPAFIVQGVSDWGRQPAAAGFPVVYRGEDITIKVYVHDIKQVVAMNLEDYVKGVVAAEMPAEFEPEALKAQAVAARTYAVKHMALFGGTGSSEYPGADVTTDHNDSQAWQNETVLRNKWGQNYAKYWGKVSQAANETRGLIITYKGEPINAVFHSTSGGKTASAQEVWGFDYPYLQSVACTWDQKSPRYQDTKEITLAELEVRLGADAGILAAAQSGGSASIAGIIDYTNSGRVNKVRIGTKTLSGLEVRQKLELRSTNFSVAPAGNTLIFKTFGYGHGVGLCQYGANGQAKESRDFRQILTHYYTGTAIKNIFGS
;
A
#
# COMPACT_ATOMS: atom_id res chain seq x y z
N MET A 1 26.38 27.86 11.39
CA MET A 1 25.01 27.93 10.83
C MET A 1 24.83 27.26 9.45
N ARG A 2 25.88 26.78 8.77
CA ARG A 2 25.74 26.07 7.47
C ARG A 2 25.51 24.56 7.55
N TYR A 3 25.77 23.93 8.69
CA TYR A 3 25.62 22.47 8.87
C TYR A 3 24.21 22.03 9.27
N VAL A 4 23.43 22.90 9.95
CA VAL A 4 22.06 22.56 10.39
C VAL A 4 21.06 22.46 9.23
N ALA A 5 21.27 23.25 8.16
CA ALA A 5 20.43 23.22 6.96
C ALA A 5 20.63 21.94 6.12
N VAL A 6 21.85 21.39 6.08
CA VAL A 6 22.16 20.18 5.29
C VAL A 6 21.56 18.93 5.95
N TYR A 7 21.58 18.84 7.28
CA TYR A 7 20.92 17.74 8.00
C TYR A 7 19.39 17.78 7.87
N SER A 8 18.80 18.98 7.86
CA SER A 8 17.34 19.14 7.71
C SER A 8 16.84 18.70 6.32
N ILE A 9 17.63 18.97 5.27
CA ILE A 9 17.30 18.61 3.88
C ILE A 9 17.51 17.10 3.64
N LEU A 10 18.56 16.50 4.21
CA LEU A 10 18.76 15.04 4.15
C LEU A 10 17.70 14.27 4.95
N LEU A 11 17.24 14.79 6.09
CA LEU A 11 16.17 14.16 6.88
C LEU A 11 14.82 14.16 6.12
N VAL A 12 14.53 15.21 5.35
CA VAL A 12 13.31 15.34 4.54
C VAL A 12 13.37 14.48 3.27
N ILE A 13 14.55 14.36 2.63
CA ILE A 13 14.70 13.49 1.46
C ILE A 13 14.63 12.00 1.84
N VAL A 14 15.16 11.62 3.01
CA VAL A 14 15.06 10.23 3.50
C VAL A 14 13.64 9.89 3.97
N THR A 15 12.89 10.82 4.55
CA THR A 15 11.48 10.57 4.96
C THR A 15 10.50 10.50 3.77
N VAL A 16 10.83 11.12 2.63
CA VAL A 16 9.98 11.04 1.40
C VAL A 16 10.35 9.84 0.52
N ILE A 17 11.57 9.30 0.61
CA ILE A 17 12.05 8.18 -0.22
C ILE A 17 12.04 6.84 0.54
N ALA A 18 11.88 6.85 1.86
CA ALA A 18 11.64 5.67 2.69
C ALA A 18 10.26 5.77 3.33
N ILE A 19 9.21 5.39 2.60
CA ILE A 19 7.94 4.97 3.21
C ILE A 19 7.95 3.44 3.22
N PRO A 20 8.36 2.77 4.31
CA PRO A 20 8.21 1.33 4.43
C PRO A 20 6.77 0.99 4.75
N ALA A 21 6.13 0.31 3.79
CA ALA A 21 5.65 -1.06 3.98
C ALA A 21 5.45 -1.53 5.44
N PHE A 22 4.49 -0.97 6.18
CA PHE A 22 4.02 -1.58 7.42
C PHE A 22 2.50 -1.74 7.47
N ILE A 23 2.17 -2.96 7.89
CA ILE A 23 0.95 -3.49 8.51
C ILE A 23 -0.33 -2.69 8.32
N VAL A 24 -1.22 -3.19 7.45
CA VAL A 24 -2.66 -3.09 7.66
C VAL A 24 -2.97 -3.75 9.00
N GLN A 25 -3.02 -2.97 10.08
CA GLN A 25 -3.37 -3.47 11.41
C GLN A 25 -4.89 -3.36 11.65
N GLY A 26 -5.62 -2.71 10.73
CA GLY A 26 -7.07 -2.64 10.68
C GLY A 26 -7.79 -3.95 10.32
N VAL A 27 -7.22 -5.12 10.63
CA VAL A 27 -7.81 -6.44 10.34
C VAL A 27 -9.15 -6.65 11.08
N SER A 28 -9.43 -5.88 12.15
CA SER A 28 -10.61 -6.13 12.98
C SER A 28 -11.95 -5.85 12.29
N ASP A 29 -12.00 -4.90 11.35
CA ASP A 29 -13.24 -4.54 10.63
C ASP A 29 -13.36 -5.20 9.25
N TRP A 30 -12.32 -5.86 8.77
CA TRP A 30 -12.25 -6.47 7.43
C TRP A 30 -13.08 -7.74 7.27
N GLY A 31 -13.67 -8.26 8.35
CA GLY A 31 -14.58 -9.43 8.34
C GLY A 31 -16.06 -9.08 8.44
N ARG A 32 -16.43 -7.81 8.68
CA ARG A 32 -17.84 -7.42 8.75
C ARG A 32 -18.35 -7.14 7.34
N GLN A 33 -19.11 -8.08 6.78
CA GLN A 33 -20.08 -7.73 5.75
C GLN A 33 -21.12 -6.81 6.41
N PRO A 34 -21.33 -5.58 5.92
CA PRO A 34 -22.48 -4.80 6.35
C PRO A 34 -23.75 -5.63 6.09
N ALA A 35 -24.72 -5.53 7.00
CA ALA A 35 -26.05 -6.07 6.75
C ALA A 35 -26.57 -5.51 5.42
N ALA A 36 -27.32 -6.33 4.67
CA ALA A 36 -27.82 -6.09 3.32
C ALA A 36 -28.84 -4.93 3.21
N ALA A 37 -28.50 -3.75 3.72
CA ALA A 37 -29.09 -2.48 3.31
C ALA A 37 -28.28 -2.04 2.08
N GLY A 38 -28.75 -2.38 0.89
CA GLY A 38 -28.02 -2.11 -0.35
C GLY A 38 -27.63 -0.64 -0.46
N PHE A 39 -26.42 -0.39 -0.98
CA PHE A 39 -25.90 0.96 -1.19
C PHE A 39 -26.87 1.82 -2.03
N PRO A 40 -27.47 2.89 -1.49
CA PRO A 40 -28.28 3.80 -2.28
C PRO A 40 -27.34 4.74 -3.06
N VAL A 41 -26.81 4.28 -4.21
CA VAL A 41 -25.75 4.99 -4.98
C VAL A 41 -26.31 6.19 -5.80
N VAL A 42 -27.04 7.12 -5.18
CA VAL A 42 -27.22 8.46 -5.76
C VAL A 42 -27.20 9.49 -4.64
N TYR A 43 -26.02 10.07 -4.39
CA TYR A 43 -25.90 11.25 -3.55
C TYR A 43 -26.35 12.48 -4.35
N ARG A 44 -27.35 13.21 -3.85
CA ARG A 44 -27.96 14.37 -4.55
C ARG A 44 -27.32 15.71 -4.20
N GLY A 45 -26.34 15.75 -3.30
CA GLY A 45 -25.61 16.98 -2.96
C GLY A 45 -24.41 17.20 -3.89
N GLU A 46 -23.95 18.45 -3.97
CA GLU A 46 -22.80 18.78 -4.80
C GLU A 46 -21.49 18.36 -4.14
N ASP A 47 -21.33 18.50 -2.81
CA ASP A 47 -20.07 18.18 -2.11
C ASP A 47 -20.27 17.16 -0.98
N ILE A 48 -19.32 16.24 -0.86
CA ILE A 48 -19.28 15.22 0.19
C ILE A 48 -18.21 15.59 1.20
N THR A 49 -18.57 15.65 2.47
CA THR A 49 -17.64 15.89 3.58
C THR A 49 -17.15 14.56 4.15
N ILE A 50 -15.82 14.41 4.25
CA ILE A 50 -15.15 13.31 4.94
C ILE A 50 -14.53 13.81 6.24
N LYS A 51 -14.58 13.00 7.31
CA LYS A 51 -13.91 13.25 8.58
C LYS A 51 -12.61 12.48 8.65
N VAL A 52 -11.49 13.18 8.74
CA VAL A 52 -10.14 12.58 8.68
C VAL A 52 -9.42 12.82 9.99
N TYR A 53 -8.94 11.77 10.65
CA TYR A 53 -8.00 11.95 11.76
C TYR A 53 -6.60 12.27 11.22
N VAL A 54 -6.12 13.48 11.51
CA VAL A 54 -4.83 13.99 11.05
C VAL A 54 -3.79 13.84 12.16
N HIS A 55 -2.86 12.90 11.98
CA HIS A 55 -1.87 12.53 13.00
C HIS A 55 -0.96 13.68 13.42
N ASP A 56 -0.57 14.56 12.48
CA ASP A 56 0.33 15.68 12.73
C ASP A 56 -0.23 16.66 13.78
N ILE A 57 -1.56 16.85 13.79
CA ILE A 57 -2.24 17.78 14.69
C ILE A 57 -3.11 17.07 15.73
N LYS A 58 -3.20 15.73 15.67
CA LYS A 58 -3.98 14.86 16.58
C LYS A 58 -5.45 15.26 16.68
N GLN A 59 -6.07 15.58 15.55
CA GLN A 59 -7.46 16.04 15.49
C GLN A 59 -8.21 15.42 14.32
N VAL A 60 -9.53 15.26 14.50
CA VAL A 60 -10.45 14.94 13.42
C VAL A 60 -10.84 16.21 12.69
N VAL A 61 -10.51 16.28 11.39
CA VAL A 61 -10.78 17.41 10.51
C VAL A 61 -11.82 17.01 9.47
N ALA A 62 -12.87 17.81 9.34
CA ALA A 62 -13.84 17.68 8.26
C ALA A 62 -13.32 18.42 7.01
N MET A 63 -13.31 17.76 5.85
CA MET A 63 -12.90 18.37 4.59
C MET A 63 -13.70 17.83 3.40
N ASN A 64 -13.62 18.52 2.25
CA ASN A 64 -14.21 18.03 1.01
C ASN A 64 -13.51 16.73 0.58
N LEU A 65 -14.29 15.71 0.20
CA LEU A 65 -13.78 14.41 -0.23
C LEU A 65 -12.80 14.52 -1.41
N GLU A 66 -13.06 15.40 -2.38
CA GLU A 66 -12.20 15.55 -3.54
C GLU A 66 -10.88 16.23 -3.18
N ASP A 67 -10.86 17.14 -2.19
CA ASP A 67 -9.62 17.72 -1.68
C ASP A 67 -8.80 16.70 -0.86
N TYR A 68 -9.49 15.85 -0.10
CA TYR A 68 -8.85 14.70 0.55
C TYR A 68 -8.19 13.78 -0.48
N VAL A 69 -8.92 13.39 -1.54
CA VAL A 69 -8.41 12.50 -2.59
C VAL A 69 -7.18 13.08 -3.29
N LYS A 70 -7.13 14.39 -3.57
CA LYS A 70 -5.93 15.04 -4.14
C LYS A 70 -4.72 14.89 -3.21
N GLY A 71 -4.92 15.10 -1.91
CA GLY A 71 -3.87 14.93 -0.89
C GLY A 71 -3.38 13.48 -0.79
N VAL A 72 -4.27 12.49 -0.94
CA VAL A 72 -3.89 11.07 -0.99
C VAL A 72 -3.09 10.75 -2.25
N VAL A 73 -3.56 11.14 -3.43
CA VAL A 73 -2.85 10.87 -4.69
C VAL A 73 -1.44 11.48 -4.68
N ALA A 74 -1.30 12.71 -4.16
CA ALA A 74 -0.01 13.39 -4.04
C ALA A 74 0.96 12.74 -3.04
N ALA A 75 0.42 12.04 -2.02
CA ALA A 75 1.19 11.32 -1.03
C ALA A 75 1.60 9.92 -1.53
N GLU A 76 0.69 9.20 -2.19
CA GLU A 76 0.81 7.79 -2.54
C GLU A 76 1.51 7.53 -3.88
N MET A 77 1.31 8.40 -4.88
CA MET A 77 1.80 8.18 -6.23
C MET A 77 2.73 9.32 -6.70
N PRO A 78 3.89 9.03 -7.32
CA PRO A 78 4.74 10.06 -7.89
C PRO A 78 3.97 10.91 -8.91
N ALA A 79 4.03 12.23 -8.79
CA ALA A 79 3.31 13.15 -9.68
C ALA A 79 3.79 13.06 -11.14
N GLU A 80 4.98 12.54 -11.37
CA GLU A 80 5.55 12.27 -12.68
C GLU A 80 4.85 11.11 -13.42
N PHE A 81 4.15 10.22 -12.71
CA PHE A 81 3.44 9.09 -13.33
C PHE A 81 2.39 9.54 -14.34
N GLU A 82 2.08 8.67 -15.30
CA GLU A 82 1.15 9.00 -16.38
C GLU A 82 -0.23 9.42 -15.85
N PRO A 83 -0.93 10.36 -16.53
CA PRO A 83 -2.25 10.83 -16.10
C PRO A 83 -3.25 9.70 -15.83
N GLU A 84 -3.30 8.67 -16.68
CA GLU A 84 -4.23 7.52 -16.49
C GLU A 84 -3.89 6.67 -15.26
N ALA A 85 -2.62 6.62 -14.83
CA ALA A 85 -2.25 5.98 -13.58
C ALA A 85 -2.67 6.83 -12.36
N LEU A 86 -2.49 8.15 -12.42
CA LEU A 86 -2.97 9.07 -11.38
C LEU A 86 -4.50 9.03 -11.24
N LYS A 87 -5.22 8.92 -12.37
CA LYS A 87 -6.67 8.71 -12.38
C LYS A 87 -7.06 7.40 -11.71
N ALA A 88 -6.38 6.29 -12.04
CA ALA A 88 -6.63 5.01 -11.40
C ALA A 88 -6.40 5.08 -9.87
N GLN A 89 -5.33 5.74 -9.43
CA GLN A 89 -5.08 5.99 -8.01
C GLN A 89 -6.17 6.84 -7.36
N ALA A 90 -6.63 7.90 -8.02
CA ALA A 90 -7.69 8.77 -7.49
C ALA A 90 -9.00 8.00 -7.26
N VAL A 91 -9.41 7.16 -8.22
CA VAL A 91 -10.61 6.33 -8.10
C VAL A 91 -10.44 5.27 -6.99
N ALA A 92 -9.26 4.63 -6.89
CA ALA A 92 -8.99 3.66 -5.82
C ALA A 92 -9.03 4.34 -4.43
N ALA A 93 -8.38 5.49 -4.28
CA ALA A 93 -8.33 6.25 -3.04
C ALA A 93 -9.71 6.75 -2.60
N ARG A 94 -10.51 7.25 -3.55
CA ARG A 94 -11.90 7.65 -3.31
C ARG A 94 -12.77 6.46 -2.91
N THR A 95 -12.59 5.31 -3.55
CA THR A 95 -13.33 4.08 -3.22
C THR A 95 -13.02 3.63 -1.79
N TYR A 96 -11.74 3.65 -1.40
CA TYR A 96 -11.33 3.34 -0.02
C TYR A 96 -12.01 4.29 0.97
N ALA A 97 -11.93 5.60 0.73
CA ALA A 97 -12.55 6.60 1.58
C ALA A 97 -14.07 6.38 1.71
N VAL A 98 -14.77 6.30 0.58
CA VAL A 98 -16.22 6.08 0.52
C VAL A 98 -16.63 4.81 1.26
N LYS A 99 -15.86 3.72 1.16
CA LYS A 99 -16.16 2.48 1.88
C LYS A 99 -16.15 2.66 3.40
N HIS A 100 -15.28 3.50 3.94
CA HIS A 100 -15.16 3.69 5.39
C HIS A 100 -16.07 4.79 5.94
N MET A 101 -16.59 5.66 5.07
CA MET A 101 -17.46 6.76 5.47
C MET A 101 -18.81 6.28 6.01
N ALA A 102 -19.21 6.80 7.18
CA ALA A 102 -20.52 6.51 7.77
C ALA A 102 -21.69 6.88 6.86
N LEU A 103 -21.54 7.94 6.05
CA LEU A 103 -22.51 8.37 5.03
C LEU A 103 -22.90 7.25 4.06
N PHE A 104 -21.98 6.31 3.84
CA PHE A 104 -22.09 5.22 2.87
C PHE A 104 -22.14 3.84 3.56
N GLY A 105 -22.46 3.81 4.86
CA GLY A 105 -22.58 2.57 5.63
C GLY A 105 -21.27 2.01 6.17
N GLY A 106 -20.16 2.75 6.04
CA GLY A 106 -18.87 2.40 6.64
C GLY A 106 -18.85 2.60 8.16
N THR A 107 -17.92 1.92 8.84
CA THR A 107 -17.76 1.97 10.30
C THR A 107 -16.81 3.06 10.77
N GLY A 108 -16.11 3.75 9.85
CA GLY A 108 -15.03 4.67 10.17
C GLY A 108 -13.81 3.99 10.78
N SER A 109 -12.98 4.76 11.47
CA SER A 109 -11.82 4.25 12.21
C SER A 109 -12.24 3.72 13.58
N SER A 110 -11.88 2.46 13.89
CA SER A 110 -12.07 1.88 15.22
C SER A 110 -11.15 2.50 16.27
N GLU A 111 -9.96 2.94 15.88
CA GLU A 111 -8.95 3.51 16.78
C GLU A 111 -9.24 4.99 17.08
N TYR A 112 -9.80 5.72 16.12
CA TYR A 112 -10.10 7.15 16.23
C TYR A 112 -11.60 7.42 16.05
N PRO A 113 -12.41 7.26 17.11
CA PRO A 113 -13.85 7.45 17.05
C PRO A 113 -14.25 8.80 16.45
N GLY A 114 -15.14 8.77 15.46
CA GLY A 114 -15.64 9.95 14.76
C GLY A 114 -14.86 10.33 13.50
N ALA A 115 -13.74 9.67 13.20
CA ALA A 115 -13.08 9.74 11.89
C ALA A 115 -13.59 8.64 10.96
N ASP A 116 -13.76 8.98 9.68
CA ASP A 116 -14.01 8.00 8.61
C ASP A 116 -12.71 7.29 8.21
N VAL A 117 -11.59 8.04 8.14
CA VAL A 117 -10.25 7.54 7.77
C VAL A 117 -9.17 8.29 8.53
N THR A 118 -7.92 7.81 8.47
CA THR A 118 -6.76 8.46 9.08
C THR A 118 -5.68 8.81 8.05
N THR A 119 -4.71 9.65 8.43
CA THR A 119 -3.56 10.02 7.59
C THR A 119 -2.34 9.11 7.74
N ASP A 120 -2.42 8.05 8.54
CA ASP A 120 -1.36 7.04 8.66
C ASP A 120 -1.55 6.00 7.55
N HIS A 121 -0.51 5.76 6.75
CA HIS A 121 -0.52 4.77 5.67
C HIS A 121 -0.53 3.32 6.18
N ASN A 122 -0.24 3.09 7.47
CA ASN A 122 -0.34 1.76 8.09
C ASN A 122 -1.80 1.43 8.45
N ASP A 123 -2.58 2.43 8.82
CA ASP A 123 -4.00 2.25 9.17
C ASP A 123 -4.93 2.47 7.97
N SER A 124 -4.75 3.58 7.26
CA SER A 124 -5.61 4.03 6.18
C SER A 124 -4.81 4.33 4.91
N GLN A 125 -4.67 5.59 4.54
CA GLN A 125 -3.97 6.02 3.33
C GLN A 125 -3.05 7.19 3.69
N ALA A 126 -1.88 7.23 3.06
CA ALA A 126 -1.01 8.39 3.18
C ALA A 126 -1.76 9.63 2.69
N TRP A 127 -1.64 10.72 3.43
CA TRP A 127 -2.23 12.01 3.05
C TRP A 127 -1.25 13.13 3.38
N GLN A 128 -1.06 14.07 2.45
CA GLN A 128 -0.17 15.21 2.63
C GLN A 128 -0.93 16.51 2.40
N ASN A 129 -0.79 17.44 3.34
CA ASN A 129 -1.32 18.80 3.20
C ASN A 129 -0.47 19.65 2.23
N GLU A 130 -1.03 20.77 1.81
CA GLU A 130 -0.40 21.72 0.89
C GLU A 130 0.98 22.19 1.35
N THR A 131 1.17 22.48 2.64
CA THR A 131 2.47 22.92 3.17
C THR A 131 3.56 21.88 2.94
N VAL A 132 3.27 20.61 3.23
CA VAL A 132 4.19 19.49 2.99
C VAL A 132 4.49 19.36 1.49
N LEU A 133 3.47 19.45 0.64
CA LEU A 133 3.62 19.31 -0.81
C LEU A 133 4.43 20.46 -1.43
N ARG A 134 4.23 21.71 -0.97
CA ARG A 134 5.02 22.86 -1.41
C ARG A 134 6.49 22.70 -1.05
N ASN A 135 6.79 22.20 0.15
CA ASN A 135 8.17 21.92 0.56
C ASN A 135 8.78 20.76 -0.25
N LYS A 136 8.01 19.69 -0.49
CA LYS A 136 8.42 18.51 -1.26
C LYS A 136 8.73 18.83 -2.72
N TRP A 137 7.89 19.64 -3.38
CA TRP A 137 7.99 19.88 -4.82
C TRP A 137 8.65 21.21 -5.19
N GLY A 138 8.75 22.16 -4.25
CA GLY A 138 9.38 23.46 -4.46
C GLY A 138 8.82 24.17 -5.69
N GLN A 139 9.70 24.53 -6.62
CA GLN A 139 9.33 25.23 -7.86
C GLN A 139 8.42 24.39 -8.78
N ASN A 140 8.43 23.07 -8.65
CA ASN A 140 7.55 22.19 -9.43
C ASN A 140 6.15 22.05 -8.82
N TYR A 141 5.88 22.65 -7.65
CA TYR A 141 4.61 22.49 -6.94
C TYR A 141 3.40 22.77 -7.83
N ALA A 142 3.36 23.93 -8.51
CA ALA A 142 2.22 24.30 -9.34
C ALA A 142 1.96 23.29 -10.47
N LYS A 143 3.04 22.78 -11.11
CA LYS A 143 2.97 21.78 -12.17
C LYS A 143 2.44 20.44 -11.65
N TYR A 144 3.02 19.94 -10.57
CA TYR A 144 2.68 18.62 -10.02
C TYR A 144 1.31 18.62 -9.34
N TRP A 145 1.00 19.67 -8.58
CA TRP A 145 -0.32 19.84 -7.99
C TRP A 145 -1.40 20.00 -9.07
N GLY A 146 -1.13 20.75 -10.13
CA GLY A 146 -2.04 20.89 -11.27
C GLY A 146 -2.35 19.54 -11.91
N LYS A 147 -1.33 18.72 -12.19
CA LYS A 147 -1.50 17.39 -12.79
C LYS A 147 -2.26 16.42 -11.87
N VAL A 148 -1.91 16.36 -10.58
CA VAL A 148 -2.62 15.52 -9.60
C VAL A 148 -4.07 15.96 -9.43
N SER A 149 -4.29 17.27 -9.30
CA SER A 149 -5.64 17.84 -9.16
C SER A 149 -6.50 17.56 -10.39
N GLN A 150 -5.93 17.69 -11.59
CA GLN A 150 -6.63 17.38 -12.82
C GLN A 150 -7.06 15.91 -12.87
N ALA A 151 -6.18 14.96 -12.52
CA ALA A 151 -6.52 13.54 -12.50
C ALA A 151 -7.65 13.21 -11.48
N ALA A 152 -7.61 13.82 -10.29
CA ALA A 152 -8.66 13.67 -9.30
C ALA A 152 -9.99 14.26 -9.78
N ASN A 153 -9.97 15.47 -10.36
CA ASN A 153 -11.15 16.18 -10.86
C ASN A 153 -11.81 15.47 -12.06
N GLU A 154 -11.01 14.98 -13.03
CA GLU A 154 -11.52 14.23 -14.19
C GLU A 154 -12.15 12.88 -13.80
N THR A 155 -11.88 12.39 -12.60
CA THR A 155 -12.47 11.17 -12.03
C THR A 155 -13.40 11.45 -10.85
N ARG A 156 -13.83 12.70 -10.68
CA ARG A 156 -14.68 13.14 -9.58
C ARG A 156 -15.89 12.23 -9.40
N GLY A 157 -16.12 11.79 -8.17
CA GLY A 157 -17.23 10.90 -7.82
C GLY A 157 -17.14 9.47 -8.34
N LEU A 158 -16.15 9.11 -9.17
CA LEU A 158 -15.98 7.75 -9.64
C LEU A 158 -15.40 6.86 -8.53
N ILE A 159 -16.05 5.72 -8.31
CA ILE A 159 -15.65 4.66 -7.38
C ILE A 159 -15.72 3.28 -8.05
N ILE A 160 -15.06 2.29 -7.46
CA ILE A 160 -15.04 0.90 -7.91
C ILE A 160 -16.01 0.10 -7.06
N THR A 161 -16.89 -0.65 -7.71
CA THR A 161 -17.94 -1.42 -7.05
C THR A 161 -17.93 -2.88 -7.48
N TYR A 162 -18.36 -3.76 -6.57
CA TYR A 162 -18.64 -5.17 -6.85
C TYR A 162 -20.03 -5.49 -6.30
N LYS A 163 -20.92 -6.02 -7.14
CA LYS A 163 -22.34 -6.24 -6.80
C LYS A 163 -23.05 -5.01 -6.23
N GLY A 164 -22.65 -3.81 -6.68
CA GLY A 164 -23.26 -2.54 -6.27
C GLY A 164 -22.60 -1.86 -5.07
N GLU A 165 -21.76 -2.58 -4.32
CA GLU A 165 -21.10 -2.09 -3.11
C GLU A 165 -19.66 -1.62 -3.39
N PRO A 166 -19.14 -0.57 -2.73
CA PRO A 166 -17.73 -0.19 -2.81
C PRO A 166 -16.79 -1.32 -2.38
N ILE A 167 -15.76 -1.56 -3.19
CA ILE A 167 -14.77 -2.61 -2.91
C ILE A 167 -13.73 -2.17 -1.87
N ASN A 168 -13.00 -3.14 -1.31
CA ASN A 168 -11.71 -2.87 -0.65
C ASN A 168 -10.66 -2.51 -1.71
N ALA A 169 -10.56 -1.24 -2.09
CA ALA A 169 -9.66 -0.75 -3.14
C ALA A 169 -8.22 -0.55 -2.64
N VAL A 170 -7.60 -1.65 -2.17
CA VAL A 170 -6.21 -1.66 -1.69
C VAL A 170 -5.20 -1.58 -2.83
N PHE A 171 -4.06 -0.95 -2.58
CA PHE A 171 -3.02 -0.73 -3.58
C PHE A 171 -1.62 -0.78 -2.95
N HIS A 172 -0.62 -1.06 -3.78
CA HIS A 172 0.77 -1.15 -3.35
C HIS A 172 1.72 -0.65 -4.44
N SER A 173 2.97 -0.37 -4.06
CA SER A 173 3.96 0.20 -4.97
C SER A 173 4.29 -0.71 -6.14
N THR A 174 4.86 -1.90 -5.89
CA THR A 174 5.42 -2.78 -6.91
C THR A 174 5.11 -4.24 -6.57
N SER A 175 4.61 -5.04 -7.50
CA SER A 175 4.16 -6.41 -7.19
C SER A 175 5.31 -7.42 -7.15
N GLY A 176 6.33 -7.25 -7.98
CA GLY A 176 7.31 -8.29 -8.25
C GLY A 176 6.79 -9.32 -9.27
N GLY A 177 6.13 -8.83 -10.33
CA GLY A 177 5.68 -9.62 -11.48
C GLY A 177 4.22 -10.08 -11.46
N LYS A 178 3.61 -10.31 -10.28
CA LYS A 178 2.17 -10.58 -10.12
C LYS A 178 1.65 -10.15 -8.75
N THR A 179 0.37 -9.77 -8.68
CA THR A 179 -0.30 -9.46 -7.42
C THR A 179 -0.55 -10.74 -6.62
N ALA A 180 -0.79 -10.61 -5.32
CA ALA A 180 -1.36 -11.65 -4.48
C ALA A 180 -2.87 -11.44 -4.35
N SER A 181 -3.57 -12.53 -4.04
CA SER A 181 -4.95 -12.47 -3.57
C SER A 181 -5.02 -11.96 -2.13
N ALA A 182 -6.19 -11.44 -1.73
CA ALA A 182 -6.44 -11.08 -0.34
C ALA A 182 -6.40 -12.32 0.59
N GLN A 183 -6.80 -13.50 0.10
CA GLN A 183 -6.77 -14.74 0.87
C GLN A 183 -5.34 -15.13 1.27
N GLU A 184 -4.38 -14.95 0.36
CA GLU A 184 -2.97 -15.28 0.61
C GLU A 184 -2.30 -14.35 1.63
N VAL A 185 -2.73 -13.09 1.68
CA VAL A 185 -2.07 -12.06 2.52
C VAL A 185 -2.78 -11.86 3.85
N TRP A 186 -4.11 -11.94 3.87
CA TRP A 186 -4.94 -11.59 5.03
C TRP A 186 -5.96 -12.66 5.41
N GLY A 187 -6.05 -13.76 4.66
CA GLY A 187 -6.95 -14.86 4.97
C GLY A 187 -8.42 -14.64 4.58
N PHE A 188 -8.74 -13.53 3.90
CA PHE A 188 -10.09 -13.21 3.44
C PHE A 188 -10.21 -13.36 1.92
N ASP A 189 -11.22 -14.11 1.48
CA ASP A 189 -11.51 -14.24 0.06
C ASP A 189 -12.43 -13.11 -0.42
N TYR A 190 -11.89 -12.28 -1.31
CA TYR A 190 -12.60 -11.24 -2.00
C TYR A 190 -12.55 -11.53 -3.50
N PRO A 191 -13.69 -11.78 -4.18
CA PRO A 191 -13.71 -12.15 -5.61
C PRO A 191 -13.01 -11.15 -6.53
N TYR A 192 -12.92 -9.88 -6.11
CA TYR A 192 -12.25 -8.80 -6.85
C TYR A 192 -10.78 -8.58 -6.48
N LEU A 193 -10.24 -9.20 -5.41
CA LEU A 193 -8.83 -9.12 -5.01
C LEU A 193 -8.13 -10.46 -5.24
N GLN A 194 -7.92 -10.78 -6.50
CA GLN A 194 -7.28 -12.01 -6.95
C GLN A 194 -5.87 -11.74 -7.50
N SER A 195 -5.06 -12.79 -7.61
CA SER A 195 -3.73 -12.70 -8.22
C SER A 195 -3.86 -12.48 -9.73
N VAL A 196 -3.27 -11.40 -10.23
CA VAL A 196 -3.19 -11.05 -11.66
C VAL A 196 -1.76 -10.73 -12.06
N ALA A 197 -1.44 -10.93 -13.33
CA ALA A 197 -0.13 -10.58 -13.89
C ALA A 197 0.14 -9.07 -13.79
N CYS A 198 1.39 -8.71 -13.52
CA CYS A 198 1.84 -7.33 -13.43
C CYS A 198 3.26 -7.21 -14.00
N THR A 199 3.43 -7.52 -15.28
CA THR A 199 4.75 -7.56 -15.94
C THR A 199 5.39 -6.18 -16.10
N TRP A 200 4.58 -5.11 -16.13
CA TRP A 200 5.05 -3.73 -16.27
C TRP A 200 5.87 -3.21 -15.09
N ASP A 201 5.74 -3.83 -13.91
CA ASP A 201 6.39 -3.37 -12.69
C ASP A 201 7.89 -3.70 -12.62
N GLN A 202 8.40 -4.52 -13.56
CA GLN A 202 9.82 -4.88 -13.68
C GLN A 202 10.74 -3.67 -13.91
N LYS A 203 10.18 -2.58 -14.48
CA LYS A 203 10.89 -1.30 -14.67
C LYS A 203 10.91 -0.42 -13.42
N SER A 204 10.26 -0.85 -12.33
CA SER A 204 10.25 -0.10 -11.07
C SER A 204 11.66 -0.07 -10.45
N PRO A 205 12.14 1.08 -9.97
CA PRO A 205 13.36 1.14 -9.16
C PRO A 205 13.20 0.42 -7.82
N ARG A 206 11.97 0.02 -7.46
CA ARG A 206 11.65 -0.77 -6.27
C ARG A 206 11.37 -2.24 -6.59
N TYR A 207 11.62 -2.70 -7.82
CA TYR A 207 11.36 -4.08 -8.22
C TYR A 207 12.18 -5.10 -7.45
N GLN A 208 13.42 -4.78 -7.12
CA GLN A 208 14.30 -5.67 -6.38
C GLN A 208 14.96 -4.91 -5.22
N ASP A 209 15.20 -5.61 -4.12
CA ASP A 209 16.03 -5.12 -3.02
C ASP A 209 16.83 -6.27 -2.41
N THR A 210 17.97 -5.94 -1.81
CA THR A 210 18.79 -6.92 -1.08
C THR A 210 19.07 -6.37 0.31
N LYS A 211 18.78 -7.18 1.35
CA LYS A 211 19.07 -6.85 2.74
C LYS A 211 19.90 -7.97 3.35
N GLU A 212 21.07 -7.61 3.84
CA GLU A 212 21.95 -8.51 4.59
C GLU A 212 21.68 -8.30 6.08
N ILE A 213 21.43 -9.40 6.80
CA ILE A 213 21.11 -9.35 8.23
C ILE A 213 22.02 -10.33 8.96
N THR A 214 22.73 -9.84 9.98
CA THR A 214 23.63 -10.68 10.77
C THR A 214 22.85 -11.70 11.61
N LEU A 215 23.48 -12.82 11.95
CA LEU A 215 22.84 -13.83 12.81
C LEU A 215 22.45 -13.26 14.18
N ALA A 216 23.27 -12.37 14.74
CA ALA A 216 22.97 -11.67 15.99
C ALA A 216 21.73 -10.76 15.87
N GLU A 217 21.59 -10.04 14.76
CA GLU A 217 20.41 -9.20 14.52
C GLU A 217 19.14 -10.04 14.31
N LEU A 218 19.25 -11.21 13.66
CA LEU A 218 18.13 -12.14 13.52
C LEU A 218 17.62 -12.62 14.88
N GLU A 219 18.51 -12.91 15.84
CA GLU A 219 18.10 -13.30 17.19
C GLU A 219 17.36 -12.19 17.92
N VAL A 220 17.79 -10.94 17.75
CA VAL A 220 17.10 -9.79 18.36
C VAL A 220 15.72 -9.61 17.73
N ARG A 221 15.63 -9.63 16.39
CA ARG A 221 14.38 -9.32 15.68
C ARG A 221 13.38 -10.47 15.67
N LEU A 222 13.84 -11.72 15.60
CA LEU A 222 13.00 -12.94 15.55
C LEU A 222 12.88 -13.64 16.92
N GLY A 223 13.58 -13.13 17.94
CA GLY A 223 13.74 -13.74 19.26
C GLY A 223 14.87 -14.77 19.28
N ALA A 224 15.45 -14.99 20.45
CA ALA A 224 16.54 -15.96 20.66
C ALA A 224 16.18 -17.36 20.10
N ASP A 225 17.16 -18.03 19.49
CA ASP A 225 16.99 -19.33 18.85
C ASP A 225 18.31 -20.12 18.87
N ALA A 226 18.27 -21.35 19.38
CA ALA A 226 19.47 -22.19 19.49
C ALA A 226 20.07 -22.59 18.13
N GLY A 227 19.26 -22.68 17.08
CA GLY A 227 19.71 -22.98 15.72
C GLY A 227 20.47 -21.81 15.09
N ILE A 228 20.09 -20.57 15.41
CA ILE A 228 20.82 -19.38 14.98
C ILE A 228 22.18 -19.29 15.72
N LEU A 229 22.19 -19.48 17.04
CA LEU A 229 23.41 -19.49 17.85
C LEU A 229 24.41 -20.55 17.38
N ALA A 230 23.95 -21.78 17.14
CA ALA A 230 24.79 -22.87 16.67
C ALA A 230 25.41 -22.57 15.29
N ALA A 231 24.63 -21.98 14.38
CA ALA A 231 25.13 -21.59 13.07
C ALA A 231 26.21 -20.51 13.15
N ALA A 232 26.05 -19.51 14.02
CA ALA A 232 27.04 -18.46 14.26
C ALA A 232 28.38 -19.04 14.76
N GLN A 233 28.32 -20.03 15.67
CA GLN A 233 29.51 -20.73 16.18
C GLN A 233 30.20 -21.60 15.12
N SER A 234 29.43 -22.17 14.18
CA SER A 234 29.96 -23.00 13.07
C SER A 234 30.47 -22.20 11.86
N GLY A 235 30.51 -20.87 11.94
CA GLY A 235 30.91 -20.01 10.82
C GLY A 235 29.91 -19.97 9.66
N GLY A 236 28.63 -20.26 9.90
CA GLY A 236 27.56 -20.15 8.90
C GLY A 236 27.47 -21.31 7.89
N SER A 237 28.17 -22.42 8.14
CA SER A 237 28.23 -23.56 7.20
C SER A 237 26.96 -24.44 7.22
N ALA A 238 26.12 -24.32 8.26
CA ALA A 238 24.87 -25.07 8.37
C ALA A 238 23.73 -24.39 7.57
N SER A 239 22.78 -25.18 7.05
CA SER A 239 21.54 -24.65 6.47
C SER A 239 20.71 -23.95 7.55
N ILE A 240 20.97 -22.66 7.77
CA ILE A 240 20.28 -21.86 8.79
C ILE A 240 18.89 -21.41 8.35
N ALA A 241 18.63 -21.27 7.05
CA ALA A 241 17.33 -20.90 6.54
C ALA A 241 16.93 -21.69 5.28
N GLY A 242 15.62 -21.84 5.07
CA GLY A 242 15.07 -22.47 3.88
C GLY A 242 13.58 -22.18 3.75
N ILE A 243 13.13 -21.86 2.54
CA ILE A 243 11.71 -21.66 2.26
C ILE A 243 11.04 -23.02 2.22
N ILE A 244 9.95 -23.16 2.98
CA ILE A 244 9.20 -24.40 3.12
C ILE A 244 8.04 -24.42 2.12
N ASP A 245 7.34 -23.30 1.98
CA ASP A 245 6.11 -23.22 1.22
C ASP A 245 5.91 -21.85 0.58
N TYR A 246 5.25 -21.83 -0.57
CA TYR A 246 4.90 -20.63 -1.32
C TYR A 246 3.39 -20.53 -1.50
N THR A 247 2.89 -19.30 -1.56
CA THR A 247 1.53 -19.02 -2.03
C THR A 247 1.42 -19.27 -3.53
N ASN A 248 0.19 -19.30 -4.08
CA ASN A 248 -0.04 -19.44 -5.53
C ASN A 248 0.53 -18.25 -6.32
N SER A 249 0.54 -17.07 -5.69
CA SER A 249 1.21 -15.88 -6.21
C SER A 249 2.75 -15.96 -6.15
N GLY A 250 3.33 -17.06 -5.67
CA GLY A 250 4.78 -17.26 -5.57
C GLY A 250 5.46 -16.49 -4.43
N ARG A 251 4.70 -16.00 -3.45
CA ARG A 251 5.25 -15.34 -2.26
C ARG A 251 5.57 -16.38 -1.20
N VAL A 252 6.52 -16.10 -0.31
CA VAL A 252 6.85 -17.00 0.80
C VAL A 252 5.65 -17.09 1.73
N ASN A 253 5.08 -18.29 1.86
CA ASN A 253 4.06 -18.57 2.86
C ASN A 253 4.73 -18.96 4.18
N LYS A 254 5.65 -19.93 4.13
CA LYS A 254 6.41 -20.40 5.31
C LYS A 254 7.89 -20.50 5.02
N VAL A 255 8.69 -20.09 6.00
CA VAL A 255 10.16 -20.17 5.97
C VAL A 255 10.68 -20.66 7.30
N ARG A 256 11.68 -21.53 7.25
CA ARG A 256 12.45 -21.93 8.42
C ARG A 256 13.63 -20.99 8.58
N ILE A 257 13.85 -20.45 9.78
CA ILE A 257 15.07 -19.72 10.17
C ILE A 257 15.50 -20.24 11.54
N GLY A 258 16.69 -20.83 11.63
CA GLY A 258 17.10 -21.60 12.80
C GLY A 258 16.15 -22.77 13.05
N THR A 259 15.63 -22.88 14.28
CA THR A 259 14.63 -23.89 14.64
C THR A 259 13.18 -23.43 14.41
N LYS A 260 12.96 -22.15 14.12
CA LYS A 260 11.62 -21.57 13.97
C LYS A 260 11.08 -21.77 12.56
N THR A 261 9.79 -22.10 12.49
CA THR A 261 8.99 -21.95 11.27
C THR A 261 8.16 -20.69 11.41
N LEU A 262 8.37 -19.74 10.50
CA LEU A 262 7.73 -18.41 10.51
C LEU A 262 6.94 -18.24 9.21
N SER A 263 5.87 -17.45 9.26
CA SER A 263 5.23 -16.99 8.04
C SER A 263 6.10 -15.97 7.30
N GLY A 264 5.95 -15.88 5.97
CA GLY A 264 6.62 -14.84 5.19
C GLY A 264 6.24 -13.43 5.65
N LEU A 265 5.00 -13.24 6.13
CA LEU A 265 4.53 -11.95 6.67
C LEU A 265 5.26 -11.58 7.97
N GLU A 266 5.40 -12.50 8.92
CA GLU A 266 6.15 -12.26 10.16
C GLU A 266 7.61 -11.89 9.86
N VAL A 267 8.25 -12.60 8.93
CA VAL A 267 9.63 -12.30 8.52
C VAL A 267 9.71 -10.93 7.88
N ARG A 268 8.80 -10.60 6.95
CA ARG A 268 8.73 -9.28 6.32
C ARG A 268 8.60 -8.17 7.37
N GLN A 269 7.71 -8.32 8.35
CA GLN A 269 7.46 -7.31 9.37
C GLN A 269 8.66 -7.17 10.32
N LYS A 270 9.11 -8.27 10.93
CA LYS A 270 10.19 -8.22 11.93
C LYS A 270 11.54 -7.82 11.33
N LEU A 271 11.81 -8.21 10.09
CA LEU A 271 13.05 -7.90 9.38
C LEU A 271 12.92 -6.71 8.44
N GLU A 272 11.75 -6.06 8.39
CA GLU A 272 11.47 -4.88 7.58
C GLU A 272 11.85 -5.08 6.10
N LEU A 273 11.44 -6.22 5.55
CA LEU A 273 11.61 -6.52 4.13
C LEU A 273 10.56 -5.78 3.31
N ARG A 274 10.87 -5.49 2.05
CA ARG A 274 9.95 -4.77 1.15
C ARG A 274 8.68 -5.55 0.84
N SER A 275 8.75 -6.87 0.76
CA SER A 275 7.62 -7.74 0.44
C SER A 275 7.81 -9.13 1.03
N THR A 276 6.79 -9.98 0.91
CA THR A 276 6.88 -11.42 1.20
C THR A 276 7.35 -12.26 -0.01
N ASN A 277 7.62 -11.63 -1.16
CA ASN A 277 8.27 -12.30 -2.29
C ASN A 277 9.78 -12.19 -2.11
N PHE A 278 10.40 -13.15 -1.44
CA PHE A 278 11.84 -13.13 -1.21
C PHE A 278 12.47 -14.51 -1.31
N SER A 279 13.77 -14.52 -1.60
CA SER A 279 14.66 -15.66 -1.37
C SER A 279 15.58 -15.36 -0.20
N VAL A 280 16.06 -16.42 0.47
CA VAL A 280 17.02 -16.31 1.58
C VAL A 280 18.19 -17.25 1.35
N ALA A 281 19.41 -16.76 1.55
CA ALA A 281 20.63 -17.55 1.44
C ALA A 281 21.63 -17.19 2.55
N PRO A 282 22.36 -18.16 3.12
CA PRO A 282 23.43 -17.87 4.06
C PRO A 282 24.67 -17.31 3.37
N ALA A 283 25.35 -16.37 4.03
CA ALA A 283 26.65 -15.83 3.63
C ALA A 283 27.50 -15.52 4.87
N GLY A 284 28.35 -16.46 5.27
CA GLY A 284 29.12 -16.36 6.52
C GLY A 284 28.21 -16.18 7.73
N ASN A 285 28.42 -15.11 8.51
CA ASN A 285 27.60 -14.79 9.68
C ASN A 285 26.35 -13.93 9.35
N THR A 286 25.84 -14.00 8.12
CA THR A 286 24.67 -13.25 7.67
C THR A 286 23.68 -14.13 6.89
N LEU A 287 22.42 -13.69 6.85
CA LEU A 287 21.45 -14.10 5.85
C LEU A 287 21.23 -12.95 4.85
N ILE A 288 21.32 -13.28 3.57
CA ILE A 288 21.01 -12.38 2.46
C ILE A 288 19.57 -12.64 2.04
N PHE A 289 18.72 -11.63 2.24
CA PHE A 289 17.35 -11.61 1.75
C PHE A 289 17.29 -10.81 0.45
N LYS A 290 16.93 -11.48 -0.64
CA LYS A 290 16.62 -10.83 -1.91
C LYS A 290 15.11 -10.75 -2.07
N THR A 291 14.57 -9.54 -2.08
CA THR A 291 13.12 -9.31 -2.18
C THR A 291 12.73 -8.78 -3.55
N PHE A 292 11.52 -9.09 -3.98
CA PHE A 292 10.92 -8.63 -5.23
C PHE A 292 9.60 -7.90 -4.97
N GLY A 293 9.43 -6.75 -5.58
CA GLY A 293 8.31 -5.85 -5.31
C GLY A 293 8.41 -5.12 -3.97
N TYR A 294 7.43 -4.26 -3.72
CA TYR A 294 7.34 -3.42 -2.54
C TYR A 294 5.89 -3.18 -2.15
N GLY A 295 5.55 -3.57 -0.92
CA GLY A 295 4.20 -3.50 -0.36
C GLY A 295 3.55 -4.88 -0.19
N HIS A 296 2.27 -4.89 0.17
CA HIS A 296 1.53 -6.13 0.46
C HIS A 296 1.20 -6.96 -0.78
N GLY A 297 1.12 -6.32 -1.95
CA GLY A 297 0.99 -7.02 -3.23
C GLY A 297 -0.44 -7.29 -3.68
N VAL A 298 -1.47 -6.79 -2.99
CA VAL A 298 -2.88 -7.07 -3.28
C VAL A 298 -3.52 -5.86 -3.98
N GLY A 299 -4.38 -6.10 -4.97
CA GLY A 299 -5.08 -5.02 -5.69
C GLY A 299 -4.17 -4.24 -6.65
N LEU A 300 -4.34 -2.92 -6.71
CA LEU A 300 -3.68 -2.06 -7.72
C LEU A 300 -2.17 -1.95 -7.48
N CYS A 301 -1.38 -2.40 -8.46
CA CYS A 301 0.06 -2.12 -8.49
C CYS A 301 0.34 -0.74 -9.11
N GLN A 302 0.89 0.20 -8.35
CA GLN A 302 1.11 1.58 -8.79
C GLN A 302 2.10 1.68 -9.96
N TYR A 303 3.25 1.00 -9.88
CA TYR A 303 4.20 0.97 -11.01
C TYR A 303 3.64 0.20 -12.21
N GLY A 304 2.85 -0.84 -11.95
CA GLY A 304 2.16 -1.57 -12.99
C GLY A 304 1.11 -0.71 -13.71
N ALA A 305 0.33 0.08 -12.99
CA ALA A 305 -0.61 1.05 -13.54
C ALA A 305 0.10 2.10 -14.41
N ASN A 306 1.23 2.62 -13.94
CA ASN A 306 2.05 3.56 -14.71
C ASN A 306 2.55 2.93 -16.02
N GLY A 307 3.02 1.69 -15.99
CA GLY A 307 3.48 1.02 -17.20
C GLY A 307 2.35 0.69 -18.18
N GLN A 308 1.16 0.32 -17.69
CA GLN A 308 -0.04 0.16 -18.52
C GLN A 308 -0.47 1.49 -19.18
N ALA A 309 -0.44 2.59 -18.41
CA ALA A 309 -0.76 3.91 -18.94
C ALA A 309 0.23 4.35 -20.04
N LYS A 310 1.52 4.01 -19.91
CA LYS A 310 2.52 4.22 -20.98
C LYS A 310 2.24 3.43 -22.25
N GLU A 311 1.49 2.34 -22.13
CA GLU A 311 0.98 1.54 -23.26
C GLU A 311 -0.43 2.00 -23.68
N SER A 312 -0.80 3.24 -23.35
CA SER A 312 -2.07 3.88 -23.72
C SER A 312 -3.32 3.20 -23.16
N ARG A 313 -3.19 2.38 -22.11
CA ARG A 313 -4.37 1.87 -21.39
C ARG A 313 -4.99 2.99 -20.55
N ASP A 314 -6.30 3.15 -20.63
CA ASP A 314 -7.02 4.11 -19.81
C ASP A 314 -7.17 3.62 -18.35
N PHE A 315 -7.53 4.54 -17.45
CA PHE A 315 -7.68 4.22 -16.02
C PHE A 315 -8.73 3.13 -15.76
N ARG A 316 -9.77 3.00 -16.60
CA ARG A 316 -10.82 1.98 -16.43
C ARG A 316 -10.28 0.60 -16.74
N GLN A 317 -9.51 0.48 -17.81
CA GLN A 317 -8.81 -0.74 -18.19
C GLN A 317 -7.76 -1.14 -17.14
N ILE A 318 -7.04 -0.16 -16.58
CA ILE A 318 -6.09 -0.38 -15.48
C ILE A 318 -6.81 -0.92 -14.24
N LEU A 319 -7.88 -0.26 -13.81
CA LEU A 319 -8.61 -0.66 -12.60
C LEU A 319 -9.26 -2.02 -12.73
N THR A 320 -9.92 -2.30 -13.86
CA THR A 320 -10.59 -3.60 -14.08
C THR A 320 -9.61 -4.76 -14.27
N HIS A 321 -8.34 -4.47 -14.63
CA HIS A 321 -7.25 -5.46 -14.61
C HIS A 321 -6.89 -5.89 -13.19
N TYR A 322 -6.76 -4.95 -12.25
CA TYR A 322 -6.35 -5.25 -10.87
C TYR A 322 -7.51 -5.63 -9.95
N TYR A 323 -8.71 -5.16 -10.25
CA TYR A 323 -9.92 -5.41 -9.49
C TYR A 323 -10.91 -6.22 -10.33
N THR A 324 -10.78 -7.55 -10.27
CA THR A 324 -11.47 -8.48 -11.18
C THR A 324 -12.98 -8.43 -11.01
N GLY A 325 -13.74 -8.41 -12.12
CA GLY A 325 -15.21 -8.47 -12.08
C GLY A 325 -15.89 -7.23 -11.48
N THR A 326 -15.17 -6.11 -11.37
CA THR A 326 -15.71 -4.86 -10.81
C THR A 326 -16.29 -3.94 -11.88
N ALA A 327 -17.07 -2.96 -11.44
CA ALA A 327 -17.62 -1.89 -12.26
C ALA A 327 -17.27 -0.52 -11.67
N ILE A 328 -17.11 0.49 -12.52
CA ILE A 328 -16.88 1.87 -12.09
C ILE A 328 -18.22 2.61 -12.13
N LYS A 329 -18.60 3.22 -11.01
CA LYS A 329 -19.85 3.99 -10.86
C LYS A 329 -19.57 5.39 -10.35
N ASN A 330 -20.47 6.33 -10.66
CA ASN A 330 -20.44 7.67 -10.09
C ASN A 330 -21.37 7.75 -8.87
N ILE A 331 -20.86 8.23 -7.74
CA ILE A 331 -21.63 8.38 -6.49
C ILE A 331 -22.71 9.47 -6.57
N PHE A 332 -22.59 10.44 -7.49
CA PHE A 332 -23.57 11.51 -7.66
C PHE A 332 -24.76 11.15 -8.58
N GLY A 333 -24.79 9.92 -9.10
CA GLY A 333 -25.72 9.53 -10.18
C GLY A 333 -25.14 9.80 -11.58
N SER A 334 -25.77 9.21 -12.59
CA SER A 334 -25.51 9.46 -14.03
C SER A 334 -26.50 10.45 -14.60
#